data_AF-A0A4Y9IGX2-F1
#
_entry.id   AF-A0A4Y9IGX2-F1
#
_cell.length_a   1.000
_cell.length_b   1.000
_cell.length_c   1.000
_cell.angle_alpha   90.00
_cell.angle_beta   90.00
_cell.angle_gamma   90.00
#
_symmetry.space_group_name_H-M   'P 1'
#
loop_
_entity.id
_entity.type
_entity.pdbx_description
1 polymer ?
#
loop_
_entity_poly.entity_id
_entity_poly.type
_entity_poly.pdbx_seq_one_letter_code
_entity_poly.pdbx_strand_id
1 'polypeptide(L)'
;RPLEIAIGVMVGTIGLCYAVELAIAPVDWADAAKGLVTPRIPDAQALTIAVGIIGATVMPHALFLHSGLTQGRGSPRDDSDRRQLVRFSNREVVVALLLAGLVNMAMVIMAAAAFHAGHSEVAEIDQAYRTLTP
;
A
#
# COMPACT_ATOMS: atom_id res chain seq x y z
N ARG A 1 -1.93 -5.71 25.02
CA ARG A 1 -1.39 -4.92 23.88
C ARG A 1 -2.52 -4.10 23.23
N PRO A 2 -3.13 -3.14 23.95
CA PRO A 2 -4.32 -2.43 23.44
C PRO A 2 -3.99 -1.50 22.27
N LEU A 3 -2.81 -0.87 22.26
CA LEU A 3 -2.36 0.02 21.18
C LEU A 3 -2.23 -0.72 19.83
N GLU A 4 -1.63 -1.91 19.84
CA GLU A 4 -1.42 -2.72 18.63
C GLU A 4 -2.75 -3.17 18.03
N ILE A 5 -3.72 -3.52 18.89
CA ILE A 5 -5.08 -3.87 18.46
C ILE A 5 -5.79 -2.65 17.88
N ALA A 6 -5.67 -1.48 18.50
CA ALA A 6 -6.28 -0.25 17.97
C ALA A 6 -5.74 0.12 16.59
N ILE A 7 -4.42 0.06 16.40
CA ILE A 7 -3.78 0.30 15.10
C ILE A 7 -4.24 -0.75 14.08
N GLY A 8 -4.26 -2.02 14.47
CA GLY A 8 -4.73 -3.11 13.60
C GLY A 8 -6.18 -2.94 13.16
N VAL A 9 -7.06 -2.50 14.06
CA VAL A 9 -8.46 -2.19 13.73
C VAL A 9 -8.54 -1.03 12.76
N MET A 10 -7.84 0.08 12.99
CA MET A 10 -7.87 1.23 12.07
C MET A 10 -7.37 0.85 10.66
N VAL A 11 -6.23 0.16 10.57
CA VAL A 11 -5.68 -0.29 9.28
C VAL A 11 -6.64 -1.26 8.59
N GLY A 12 -7.25 -2.18 9.35
CA GLY A 12 -8.26 -3.09 8.84
C GLY A 12 -9.51 -2.38 8.32
N THR A 13 -9.99 -1.36 9.03
CA THR A 13 -11.12 -0.54 8.59
C THR A 13 -10.79 0.21 7.29
N ILE A 14 -9.62 0.83 7.19
CA ILE A 14 -9.18 1.54 5.98
C ILE A 14 -9.10 0.57 4.79
N GLY A 15 -8.50 -0.61 4.99
CA GLY A 15 -8.43 -1.64 3.95
C GLY A 15 -9.81 -2.14 3.51
N LEU A 16 -10.75 -2.29 4.45
CA LEU A 16 -12.13 -2.68 4.15
C LEU A 16 -12.87 -1.59 3.37
N CYS A 17 -12.70 -0.31 3.73
CA CYS A 17 -13.28 0.81 2.98
C CYS A 17 -12.80 0.79 1.52
N TYR A 18 -11.50 0.68 1.28
CA TYR A 18 -10.97 0.59 -0.09
C TYR A 18 -11.47 -0.64 -0.85
N ALA A 19 -11.61 -1.79 -0.18
CA ALA A 19 -12.15 -2.99 -0.80
C ALA A 19 -13.62 -2.81 -1.23
N VAL A 20 -14.44 -2.16 -0.39
CA VAL A 20 -15.83 -1.84 -0.70
C VAL A 20 -15.93 -0.79 -1.82
N GLU A 21 -15.12 0.27 -1.74
CA GLU A 21 -15.06 1.30 -2.79
C GLU A 21 -14.68 0.70 -4.15
N LEU A 22 -13.69 -0.19 -4.18
CA LEU A 22 -13.26 -0.86 -5.41
C LEU A 22 -14.34 -1.80 -5.99
N ALA A 23 -15.22 -2.34 -5.15
CA ALA A 23 -16.35 -3.17 -5.58
C ALA A 23 -17.53 -2.33 -6.11
N ILE A 24 -17.71 -1.11 -5.62
CA ILE A 24 -18.79 -0.21 -6.04
C ILE A 24 -18.37 0.64 -7.25
N ALA A 25 -17.10 1.03 -7.32
CA ALA A 25 -16.58 1.84 -8.41
C ALA A 25 -16.67 1.08 -9.75
N PRO A 26 -17.06 1.77 -10.85
CA PRO A 26 -17.10 1.18 -12.17
C PRO A 26 -15.68 1.01 -12.72
N VAL A 27 -14.93 0.06 -12.16
CA VAL A 27 -13.57 -0.26 -12.58
C VAL A 27 -13.63 -1.25 -13.73
N ASP A 28 -13.02 -0.88 -14.86
CA ASP A 28 -12.74 -1.84 -15.93
C ASP A 28 -11.57 -2.74 -15.51
N TRP A 29 -11.91 -3.90 -14.97
CA TRP A 29 -10.94 -4.90 -14.53
C TRP A 29 -10.08 -5.45 -15.68
N ALA A 30 -10.57 -5.43 -16.93
CA ALA A 30 -9.82 -5.91 -18.07
C ALA A 30 -8.70 -4.94 -18.43
N ASP A 31 -8.97 -3.63 -18.40
CA ASP A 31 -7.95 -2.61 -18.64
C ASP A 31 -7.00 -2.45 -17.46
N ALA A 32 -7.48 -2.59 -16.21
CA ALA A 32 -6.61 -2.65 -15.04
C ALA A 32 -5.62 -3.85 -15.11
N ALA A 33 -6.09 -5.03 -15.52
CA ALA A 33 -5.25 -6.21 -15.70
C ALA A 33 -4.24 -6.02 -16.85
N LYS A 34 -4.64 -5.40 -17.97
CA LYS A 34 -3.70 -5.05 -19.05
C LYS A 34 -2.63 -4.06 -18.59
N GLY A 35 -2.98 -3.07 -17.77
CA GLY A 35 -2.04 -2.13 -17.18
C GLY A 35 -1.02 -2.82 -16.26
N LEU A 36 -1.44 -3.85 -15.54
CA LEU A 36 -0.56 -4.66 -14.69
C LEU A 36 0.42 -5.53 -15.50
N VAL A 37 -0.02 -6.09 -16.63
CA VAL A 37 0.80 -6.97 -17.48
C VAL A 37 1.70 -6.18 -18.44
N THR A 38 1.24 -5.02 -18.90
CA THR A 38 1.97 -4.15 -19.84
C THR A 38 2.15 -2.74 -19.27
N PRO A 39 3.01 -2.55 -18.25
CA PRO A 39 3.28 -1.22 -17.72
C PRO A 39 3.92 -0.35 -18.80
N ARG A 40 3.23 0.74 -19.16
CA ARG A 40 3.74 1.76 -20.09
C ARG A 40 3.99 3.04 -19.30
N ILE A 41 5.17 3.61 -19.46
CA ILE A 41 5.51 4.93 -18.92
C ILE A 41 5.54 5.87 -20.12
N PRO A 42 4.42 6.53 -20.45
CA PRO A 42 4.34 7.34 -21.66
C PRO A 42 5.10 8.66 -21.55
N ASP A 43 5.31 9.19 -20.34
CA ASP A 43 5.87 10.53 -20.14
C ASP A 43 6.69 10.67 -18.84
N ALA A 44 7.52 11.71 -18.75
CA ALA A 44 8.36 12.01 -17.60
C ALA A 44 7.55 12.27 -16.31
N GLN A 45 6.34 12.82 -16.43
CA GLN A 45 5.44 13.01 -15.29
C GLN A 45 4.98 11.67 -14.69
N ALA A 46 4.66 10.67 -15.53
CA ALA A 46 4.29 9.34 -15.08
C ALA A 46 5.48 8.64 -14.39
N LEU A 47 6.71 8.85 -14.88
CA LEU A 47 7.91 8.36 -14.22
C LEU A 47 8.10 8.98 -12.82
N THR A 48 7.90 10.30 -12.68
CA THR A 48 8.00 10.99 -11.39
C THR A 48 6.97 10.47 -10.39
N ILE A 49 5.72 10.24 -10.81
CA ILE A 49 4.69 9.64 -9.95
C ILE A 49 5.07 8.22 -9.53
N ALA A 50 5.56 7.40 -10.47
CA ALA A 50 5.98 6.03 -10.18
C ALA A 50 7.13 5.99 -9.17
N VAL A 51 8.16 6.83 -9.36
CA VAL A 51 9.28 6.96 -8.43
C VAL A 51 8.80 7.47 -7.06
N GLY A 52 7.85 8.42 -7.03
CA GLY A 52 7.23 8.91 -5.80
C GLY A 52 6.50 7.82 -5.01
N ILE A 53 5.71 6.98 -5.69
CA ILE A 53 5.01 5.84 -5.06
C ILE A 53 6.03 4.83 -4.50
N ILE A 54 7.10 4.53 -5.24
CA ILE A 54 8.16 3.63 -4.75
C ILE A 54 8.87 4.23 -3.53
N GLY A 55 9.23 5.52 -3.58
CA GLY A 55 9.89 6.22 -2.49
C GLY A 55 9.03 6.30 -1.22
N ALA A 56 7.73 6.49 -1.37
CA ALA A 56 6.78 6.53 -0.24
C ALA A 56 6.56 5.16 0.42
N THR A 57 6.63 4.07 -0.36
CA THR A 57 6.41 2.71 0.15
C THR A 57 7.65 2.10 0.82
N VAL A 58 8.84 2.45 0.34
CA VAL A 58 10.10 2.01 0.95
C VAL A 58 10.48 2.95 2.09
N MET A 59 9.87 2.74 3.26
CA MET A 59 10.22 3.46 4.50
C MET A 59 11.51 2.90 5.13
N PRO A 60 12.65 3.61 5.07
CA PRO A 60 13.94 3.06 5.53
C PRO A 60 13.94 2.79 7.04
N HIS A 61 13.26 3.64 7.80
CA HIS A 61 13.16 3.51 9.25
C HIS A 61 12.39 2.26 9.68
N ALA A 62 11.39 1.82 8.90
CA ALA A 62 10.66 0.59 9.18
C ALA A 62 11.56 -0.65 9.03
N LEU A 63 12.48 -0.64 8.05
CA LEU A 63 13.48 -1.70 7.87
C LEU A 63 14.46 -1.76 9.05
N PHE A 64 14.94 -0.60 9.53
CA PHE A 64 15.83 -0.55 10.70
C PHE A 64 15.13 -0.98 11.99
N LEU A 65 13.90 -0.51 12.22
CA LEU A 65 13.11 -0.88 13.39
C LEU A 65 12.77 -2.38 13.38
N HIS A 66 12.38 -2.92 12.23
CA HIS A 66 12.11 -4.36 12.09
C HIS A 66 13.38 -5.20 12.31
N SER A 67 14.54 -4.74 11.82
CA SER A 67 15.84 -5.37 12.08
C SER A 67 16.17 -5.39 13.58
N GLY A 68 16.02 -4.27 14.28
CA GLY A 68 16.27 -4.19 15.73
C GLY A 68 15.29 -5.02 16.58
N LEU A 69 14.01 -5.07 16.20
CA LEU A 69 12.99 -5.86 16.91
C LEU A 69 13.10 -7.37 16.64
N THR A 70 13.61 -7.77 15.47
CA THR A 70 13.84 -9.18 15.14
C THR A 70 15.15 -9.72 15.72
N GLN A 71 16.16 -8.88 15.99
CA GLN A 71 17.38 -9.26 16.69
C GLN A 71 17.13 -9.76 18.13
N GLY A 72 16.07 -9.28 18.80
CA GLY A 72 15.71 -9.70 20.17
C GLY A 72 14.79 -10.92 20.26
N ARG A 73 14.33 -11.49 19.13
CA ARG A 73 13.21 -12.46 19.09
C ARG A 73 13.58 -13.93 19.32
N GLY A 74 14.81 -14.23 19.69
CA GLY A 74 15.19 -15.57 20.15
C GLY A 74 16.68 -15.79 19.96
N SER A 75 17.36 -16.26 21.01
CA SER A 75 18.71 -16.79 20.89
C SER A 75 18.59 -18.14 20.18
N PRO A 76 19.01 -18.28 18.91
CA PRO A 76 18.92 -19.54 18.21
C PRO A 76 19.83 -20.55 18.92
N ARG A 77 19.30 -21.73 19.25
CA ARG A 77 20.08 -22.81 19.88
C ARG A 77 20.97 -23.54 18.85
N ASP A 78 20.54 -23.55 17.58
CA ASP A 78 21.22 -24.15 16.44
C ASP A 78 20.96 -23.38 15.13
N ASP A 79 21.83 -23.58 14.13
CA ASP A 79 21.73 -22.92 12.80
C ASP A 79 20.49 -23.36 12.00
N SER A 80 19.98 -24.57 12.24
CA SER A 80 18.73 -25.07 11.64
C SER A 80 17.51 -24.30 12.12
N ASP A 81 17.43 -24.04 13.43
CA ASP A 81 16.36 -23.27 14.05
C ASP A 81 16.40 -21.83 13.57
N ARG A 82 17.59 -21.22 13.50
CA ARG A 82 17.77 -19.86 12.96
C ARG A 82 17.19 -19.74 11.54
N ARG A 83 17.46 -20.72 10.66
CA ARG A 83 16.97 -20.71 9.28
C ARG A 83 15.45 -20.88 9.20
N GLN A 84 14.86 -21.65 10.11
CA GLN A 84 13.42 -21.82 10.19
C GLN A 84 12.72 -20.55 10.71
N LEU A 85 13.24 -19.93 11.78
CA LEU A 85 12.77 -18.65 12.32
C LEU A 85 12.81 -17.53 11.26
N VAL A 86 13.91 -17.41 10.52
CA VAL A 86 14.03 -16.41 9.44
C VAL A 86 13.02 -16.68 8.32
N ARG A 87 12.76 -17.94 7.95
CA ARG A 87 11.75 -18.27 6.93
C ARG A 87 10.34 -17.89 7.36
N PHE A 88 9.97 -18.11 8.61
CA PHE A 88 8.66 -17.70 9.14
C PHE A 88 8.53 -16.18 9.16
N SER A 89 9.53 -15.48 9.73
CA SER A 89 9.52 -14.02 9.76
C SER A 89 9.48 -13.41 8.35
N ASN A 90 10.20 -13.98 7.39
CA ASN A 90 10.17 -13.52 6.01
C ASN A 90 8.79 -13.74 5.37
N ARG A 91 8.13 -14.88 5.63
CA ARG A 91 6.75 -15.12 5.15
C ARG A 91 5.76 -14.12 5.74
N GLU A 92 5.85 -13.83 7.04
CA GLU A 92 4.98 -12.83 7.68
C GLU A 92 5.15 -11.44 7.04
N VAL A 93 6.40 -11.01 6.84
CA VAL A 93 6.71 -9.73 6.20
C VAL A 93 6.25 -9.69 4.75
N VAL A 94 6.47 -10.76 3.98
CA VAL A 94 6.01 -10.85 2.60
C VAL A 94 4.49 -10.76 2.52
N VAL A 95 3.75 -11.47 3.38
CA VAL A 95 2.28 -11.40 3.41
C VAL A 95 1.82 -10.00 3.78
N ALA A 96 2.43 -9.36 4.78
CA ALA A 96 2.08 -8.00 5.18
C ALA A 96 2.35 -6.97 4.07
N LEU A 97 3.49 -7.06 3.39
CA LEU A 97 3.86 -6.18 2.27
C LEU A 97 2.95 -6.41 1.05
N LEU A 98 2.56 -7.65 0.77
CA LEU A 98 1.60 -7.95 -0.29
C LEU A 98 0.23 -7.31 -0.01
N LEU A 99 -0.26 -7.44 1.22
CA LEU A 99 -1.52 -6.81 1.65
C LEU A 99 -1.45 -5.29 1.53
N ALA A 100 -0.36 -4.67 2.00
CA ALA A 100 -0.14 -3.23 1.85
C ALA A 100 -0.05 -2.81 0.37
N GLY A 101 0.62 -3.61 -0.46
CA GLY A 101 0.72 -3.39 -1.91
C GLY A 101 -0.64 -3.44 -2.61
N LEU A 102 -1.52 -4.37 -2.23
CA LEU A 102 -2.88 -4.45 -2.75
C LEU A 102 -3.72 -3.21 -2.37
N VAL A 103 -3.59 -2.72 -1.14
CA VAL A 103 -4.26 -1.48 -0.72
C VAL A 103 -3.75 -0.28 -1.51
N ASN A 104 -2.44 -0.15 -1.70
CA ASN A 104 -1.87 0.92 -2.53
C ASN A 104 -2.32 0.83 -4.00
N MET A 105 -2.43 -0.39 -4.54
CA MET A 105 -2.94 -0.60 -5.89
C MET A 105 -4.41 -0.20 -5.99
N ALA A 106 -5.24 -0.58 -5.01
CA ALA A 106 -6.63 -0.16 -4.92
C ALA A 106 -6.77 1.37 -4.86
N MET A 107 -5.94 2.03 -4.04
CA MET A 107 -5.91 3.49 -3.94
C MET A 107 -5.59 4.16 -5.29
N VAL A 108 -4.61 3.66 -6.03
CA VAL A 108 -4.24 4.20 -7.36
C VAL A 108 -5.35 3.95 -8.40
N ILE A 109 -5.95 2.76 -8.39
CA ILE A 109 -7.07 2.43 -9.30
C ILE A 109 -8.28 3.32 -9.00
N MET A 110 -8.61 3.52 -7.73
CA MET A 110 -9.68 4.41 -7.29
C MET A 110 -9.41 5.85 -7.70
N ALA A 111 -8.19 6.35 -7.51
CA ALA A 111 -7.80 7.68 -7.97
C ALA A 111 -7.96 7.81 -9.50
N ALA A 112 -7.51 6.81 -10.27
CA ALA A 112 -7.71 6.81 -11.71
C ALA A 112 -9.20 6.82 -12.10
N ALA A 113 -10.02 5.96 -11.49
CA ALA A 113 -11.46 5.88 -11.77
C ALA A 113 -12.22 7.16 -11.40
N ALA A 114 -11.91 7.76 -10.24
CA ALA A 114 -12.58 8.97 -9.75
C ALA A 114 -12.16 10.24 -10.52
N PHE A 115 -10.87 10.37 -10.88
CA PHE A 115 -10.35 11.59 -11.51
C PHE A 115 -10.36 11.56 -13.04
N HIS A 116 -10.44 10.40 -13.70
CA HIS A 116 -10.48 10.32 -15.16
C HIS A 116 -11.82 10.79 -15.77
N ALA A 117 -12.89 10.85 -14.97
CA ALA A 117 -14.24 11.15 -15.47
C ALA A 117 -14.72 12.61 -15.31
N GLY A 118 -13.97 13.56 -14.73
CA GLY A 118 -14.54 14.92 -14.65
C GLY A 118 -13.77 16.10 -14.05
N HIS A 119 -12.70 15.96 -13.28
CA HIS A 119 -12.05 17.14 -12.66
C HIS A 119 -10.55 16.98 -12.51
N SER A 120 -9.80 17.41 -13.53
CA SER A 120 -8.33 17.47 -13.55
C SER A 120 -7.72 18.56 -12.64
N GLU A 121 -8.53 19.28 -11.85
CA GLU A 121 -8.08 20.41 -11.00
C GLU A 121 -7.90 20.09 -9.51
N VAL A 122 -8.31 18.91 -9.02
CA VAL A 122 -8.26 18.62 -7.58
C VAL A 122 -7.06 17.69 -7.28
N ALA A 123 -5.86 18.23 -7.43
CA ALA A 123 -4.60 17.56 -7.07
C ALA A 123 -4.14 17.85 -5.63
N GLU A 124 -4.83 18.74 -4.90
CA GLU A 124 -4.45 19.16 -3.55
C GLU A 124 -5.58 18.96 -2.54
N ILE A 125 -5.20 18.56 -1.32
CA ILE A 125 -6.06 18.56 -0.12
C ILE A 125 -6.72 19.95 0.09
N ASP A 126 -6.06 21.02 -0.39
CA ASP A 126 -6.54 22.40 -0.30
C ASP A 126 -7.80 22.67 -1.15
N GLN A 127 -8.05 21.89 -2.20
CA GLN A 127 -9.22 22.06 -3.06
C GLN A 127 -10.46 21.25 -2.61
N ALA A 128 -10.29 20.27 -1.72
CA ALA A 128 -11.39 19.48 -1.17
C ALA A 128 -12.34 20.31 -0.28
N TYR A 129 -11.90 21.48 0.21
CA TYR A 129 -12.75 22.38 0.98
C TYR A 129 -13.79 23.11 0.10
N ARG A 130 -13.48 23.38 -1.18
CA ARG A 130 -14.35 24.14 -2.08
C ARG A 130 -15.62 23.39 -2.49
N THR A 131 -15.64 22.07 -2.37
CA THR A 131 -16.81 21.22 -2.62
C THR A 131 -17.72 21.05 -1.40
N LEU A 132 -17.32 21.54 -0.21
CA LEU A 132 -18.11 21.48 1.04
C LEU A 132 -18.70 22.84 1.46
N THR A 133 -18.35 23.92 0.76
CA THR A 133 -19.02 25.22 0.90
C THR A 133 -20.08 25.38 -0.19
N PRO A 134 -21.34 25.68 0.16
CA PRO A 134 -22.41 25.92 -0.82
C PRO A 134 -22.18 27.16 -1.67
#